data_AF-A0A7G7MHC8-F1
#
_entry.id   AF-A0A7G7MHC8-F1
#
_cell.length_a   1.000
_cell.length_b   1.000
_cell.length_c   1.000
_cell.angle_alpha   90.00
_cell.angle_beta   90.00
_cell.angle_gamma   90.00
#
_symmetry.space_group_name_H-M   'P 1'
#
loop_
_entity.id
_entity.type
_entity.pdbx_description
1 polymer ?
#
loop_
_entity_poly.entity_id
_entity_poly.type
_entity_poly.pdbx_seq_one_letter_code
_entity_poly.pdbx_strand_id
1 'polypeptide(L)'
;MTVPPPVVATADDAGAARRFVVGSATGLAAVVVAGVGLVALLWLLAGTLVGFDVAVARAANDLVAPRRWLVAVLTTVSVLGADLTAALVLGTLTVALLVRGRRALALYVVVAGAGGAVLAPAVKGLVGRLRPVVDVPVAVAPGSSFPSGHTLTVTYWVGIVVLVALPAVPPRARRAVVAAAVAVVVAVGLTRIGLGVHYPTDVLAGWLLGATWLALTAVAFRGAPATGAGLDPGAAADLRPAPAHGPPEHRWGLAARLLVVAVLLVGVLLGVGHLVTTVAAGTPVAAADLGLVQAVATLRTPVLDAVSAPAAELGNTLVVVVGAAVAAVLAVAALRRWRPAVLIVVAVAGETLMFMVVASVTGRTRPAVDHLDAQLPPTSSFPSGHTAAAVALYGGIAVVVLGATRAWWRWIVIAVAAVVVVVVAAARLYRGAHHLSDVLGSVLLTVPWLWALDRTLSAPARAPSPPPRSG
;
A
#
# COMPACT_ATOMS: atom_id res chain seq x y z
N MET A 1 17.29 0.79 55.69
CA MET A 1 17.34 1.05 54.24
C MET A 1 18.62 0.41 53.72
N THR A 2 18.57 -0.87 53.40
CA THR A 2 19.71 -1.65 52.90
C THR A 2 19.62 -1.69 51.38
N VAL A 3 20.57 -1.01 50.71
CA VAL A 3 20.72 -1.05 49.26
C VAL A 3 21.10 -2.49 48.87
N PRO A 4 20.36 -3.19 47.99
CA PRO A 4 20.77 -4.51 47.54
C PRO A 4 22.07 -4.40 46.74
N PRO A 5 23.00 -5.36 46.86
CA PRO A 5 24.26 -5.31 46.14
C PRO A 5 24.03 -5.39 44.62
N PRO A 6 24.92 -4.81 43.80
CA PRO A 6 24.84 -4.94 42.35
C PRO A 6 24.94 -6.43 41.98
N VAL A 7 24.02 -6.89 41.13
CA VAL A 7 24.05 -8.24 40.56
C VAL A 7 25.29 -8.33 39.66
N VAL A 8 26.37 -8.89 40.20
CA VAL A 8 27.58 -9.18 39.44
C VAL A 8 27.26 -10.38 38.54
N ALA A 9 27.26 -10.15 37.22
CA ALA A 9 27.08 -11.22 36.24
C ALA A 9 28.11 -12.32 36.51
N THR A 10 27.65 -13.56 36.67
CA THR A 10 28.50 -14.68 37.03
C THR A 10 29.35 -15.11 35.82
N ALA A 11 30.48 -15.78 36.05
CA ALA A 11 31.31 -16.32 34.96
C ALA A 11 30.51 -17.28 34.03
N ASP A 12 29.45 -17.90 34.55
CA ASP A 12 28.50 -18.72 33.79
C ASP A 12 27.62 -17.91 32.83
N ASP A 13 27.24 -16.69 33.19
CA ASP A 13 26.48 -15.79 32.31
C ASP A 13 27.34 -15.30 31.13
N ALA A 14 28.62 -15.01 31.38
CA ALA A 14 29.58 -14.68 30.34
C ALA A 14 29.87 -15.88 29.42
N GLY A 15 29.94 -17.09 29.98
CA GLY A 15 30.09 -18.34 29.24
C GLY A 15 28.87 -18.67 28.38
N ALA A 16 27.65 -18.46 28.91
CA ALA A 16 26.40 -18.65 28.18
C ALA A 16 26.22 -17.64 27.04
N ALA A 17 26.53 -16.36 27.29
CA ALA A 17 26.53 -15.32 26.26
C ALA A 17 27.55 -15.63 25.15
N ARG A 18 28.76 -16.07 25.50
CA ARG A 18 29.78 -16.48 24.52
C ARG A 18 29.34 -17.70 23.70
N ARG A 19 28.75 -18.72 24.34
CA ARG A 19 28.19 -19.89 23.64
C ARG A 19 27.05 -19.52 22.68
N PHE A 20 26.18 -18.60 23.09
CA PHE A 20 25.08 -18.09 22.25
C PHE A 20 25.59 -17.27 21.06
N VAL A 21 26.57 -16.39 21.28
CA VAL A 21 27.20 -15.58 20.21
C VAL A 21 27.94 -16.48 19.22
N VAL A 22 28.74 -17.43 19.71
CA VAL A 22 29.46 -18.38 18.87
C VAL A 22 28.48 -19.28 18.11
N GLY A 23 27.45 -19.81 18.75
CA GLY A 23 26.42 -20.64 18.11
C GLY A 23 25.58 -19.90 17.07
N SER A 24 25.30 -18.61 17.31
CA SER A 24 24.59 -17.75 16.36
C SER A 24 25.47 -17.37 15.16
N ALA A 25 26.77 -17.13 15.40
CA ALA A 25 27.73 -16.81 14.35
C ALA A 25 28.05 -18.03 13.47
N THR A 26 28.18 -19.23 14.05
CA THR A 26 28.36 -20.47 13.28
C THR A 26 27.11 -20.84 12.49
N GLY A 27 25.92 -20.70 13.08
CA GLY A 27 24.66 -20.89 12.36
C GLY A 27 24.51 -19.90 11.19
N LEU A 28 24.90 -18.64 11.39
CA LEU A 28 24.90 -17.63 10.33
C LEU A 28 25.88 -17.99 9.20
N ALA A 29 27.12 -18.31 9.53
CA ALA A 29 28.13 -18.71 8.56
C ALA A 29 27.67 -19.93 7.75
N ALA A 30 27.04 -20.92 8.40
CA ALA A 30 26.48 -22.08 7.72
C ALA A 30 25.36 -21.71 6.74
N VAL A 31 24.43 -20.82 7.13
CA VAL A 31 23.35 -20.35 6.24
C VAL A 31 23.89 -19.57 5.05
N VAL A 32 24.90 -18.73 5.27
CA VAL A 32 25.54 -17.95 4.20
C VAL A 32 26.26 -18.85 3.22
N VAL A 33 27.11 -19.75 3.73
CA VAL A 33 27.87 -20.68 2.90
C VAL A 33 26.93 -21.61 2.14
N ALA A 34 25.88 -22.12 2.78
CA ALA A 34 24.88 -22.95 2.10
C ALA A 34 24.08 -22.17 1.07
N GLY A 35 23.63 -20.95 1.38
CA GLY A 35 22.85 -20.12 0.48
C GLY A 35 23.64 -19.65 -0.74
N VAL A 36 24.83 -19.09 -0.53
CA VAL A 36 25.74 -18.66 -1.60
C VAL A 36 26.23 -19.88 -2.39
N GLY A 37 26.59 -20.97 -1.71
CA GLY A 37 27.01 -22.21 -2.34
C GLY A 37 25.92 -22.84 -3.21
N LEU A 38 24.66 -22.79 -2.78
CA LEU A 38 23.53 -23.30 -3.56
C LEU A 38 23.20 -22.41 -4.76
N VAL A 39 23.31 -21.07 -4.63
CA VAL A 39 23.17 -20.15 -5.77
C VAL A 39 24.30 -20.37 -6.79
N ALA A 40 25.54 -20.54 -6.33
CA ALA A 40 26.68 -20.86 -7.18
C ALA A 40 26.52 -22.24 -7.85
N LEU A 41 26.04 -23.24 -7.13
CA LEU A 41 25.74 -24.56 -7.66
C LEU A 41 24.65 -24.50 -8.73
N LEU A 42 23.56 -23.76 -8.49
CA LEU A 42 22.49 -23.56 -9.48
C LEU A 42 23.02 -22.87 -10.74
N TRP A 43 23.95 -21.92 -10.59
CA TRP A 43 24.62 -21.29 -11.72
C TRP A 43 25.50 -22.28 -12.50
N LEU A 44 26.34 -23.07 -11.81
CA LEU A 44 27.19 -24.09 -12.42
C LEU A 44 26.39 -25.17 -13.14
N LEU A 45 25.25 -25.57 -12.56
CA LEU A 45 24.34 -26.56 -13.12
C LEU A 45 23.37 -25.97 -14.16
N ALA A 46 23.38 -24.65 -14.41
CA ALA A 46 22.43 -24.02 -15.33
C ALA A 46 22.55 -24.59 -16.76
N GLY A 47 23.77 -24.93 -17.20
CA GLY A 47 24.00 -25.59 -18.48
C GLY A 47 23.43 -27.01 -18.55
N THR A 48 23.56 -27.78 -17.46
CA THR A 48 23.01 -29.14 -17.36
C THR A 48 21.49 -29.17 -17.18
N LEU A 49 20.92 -28.14 -16.54
CA LEU A 49 19.49 -28.01 -16.27
C LEU A 49 18.71 -27.31 -17.38
N VAL A 50 19.39 -26.85 -18.44
CA VAL A 50 18.76 -26.06 -19.51
C VAL A 50 17.58 -26.78 -20.16
N GLY A 51 17.66 -28.10 -20.34
CA GLY A 51 16.57 -28.89 -20.91
C GLY A 51 15.32 -28.89 -20.04
N PHE A 52 15.50 -29.06 -18.72
CA PHE A 52 14.42 -28.96 -17.73
C PHE A 52 13.83 -27.56 -17.68
N ASP A 53 14.69 -26.54 -17.60
CA ASP A 53 14.29 -25.14 -17.52
C ASP A 53 13.47 -24.70 -18.74
N VAL A 54 13.90 -25.09 -19.95
CA VAL A 54 13.18 -24.82 -21.20
C VAL A 54 11.86 -25.58 -21.25
N ALA A 55 11.84 -26.86 -20.88
CA ALA A 55 10.63 -27.68 -20.90
C ALA A 55 9.53 -27.10 -19.98
N VAL A 56 9.90 -26.72 -18.75
CA VAL A 56 8.96 -26.12 -17.79
C VAL A 56 8.51 -24.73 -18.24
N ALA A 57 9.42 -23.89 -18.75
CA ALA A 57 9.07 -22.56 -19.23
C ALA A 57 8.09 -22.60 -20.42
N ARG A 58 8.30 -23.53 -21.37
CA ARG A 58 7.38 -23.74 -22.51
C ARG A 58 6.02 -24.24 -22.04
N ALA A 59 5.98 -25.31 -21.24
CA ALA A 59 4.73 -25.86 -20.73
C ALA A 59 3.91 -24.81 -19.95
N ALA A 60 4.58 -23.94 -19.19
CA ALA A 60 3.94 -22.85 -18.48
C ALA A 60 3.41 -21.75 -19.44
N ASN A 61 4.19 -21.38 -20.46
CA ASN A 61 3.77 -20.41 -21.48
C ASN A 61 2.59 -20.93 -22.30
N ASP A 62 2.59 -22.20 -22.72
CA ASP A 62 1.50 -22.83 -23.47
C ASP A 62 0.18 -22.83 -22.67
N LEU A 63 0.27 -22.95 -21.35
CA LEU A 63 -0.88 -22.84 -20.46
C LEU A 63 -1.35 -21.37 -20.31
N VAL A 64 -0.43 -20.42 -20.19
CA VAL A 64 -0.78 -19.04 -19.84
C VAL A 64 -1.15 -18.20 -21.05
N ALA A 65 -0.36 -18.27 -22.12
CA ALA A 65 -0.45 -17.36 -23.26
C ALA A 65 -1.82 -17.34 -23.97
N PRO A 66 -2.52 -18.47 -24.16
CA PRO A 66 -3.85 -18.47 -24.79
C PRO A 66 -4.94 -17.82 -23.92
N ARG A 67 -4.71 -17.65 -22.61
CA ARG A 67 -5.73 -17.28 -21.62
C ARG A 67 -5.49 -15.86 -21.10
N ARG A 68 -6.07 -14.86 -21.78
CA ARG A 68 -5.90 -13.42 -21.43
C ARG A 68 -6.19 -13.09 -19.95
N TRP A 69 -7.23 -13.70 -19.36
CA TRP A 69 -7.56 -13.49 -17.95
C TRP A 69 -6.44 -14.02 -17.03
N LEU A 70 -5.79 -15.13 -17.38
CA LEU A 70 -4.71 -15.72 -16.59
C LEU A 70 -3.45 -14.86 -16.70
N VAL A 71 -3.13 -14.33 -17.89
CA VAL A 71 -2.07 -13.33 -18.08
C VAL A 71 -2.33 -12.11 -17.20
N ALA A 72 -3.56 -11.58 -17.17
CA ALA A 72 -3.91 -10.43 -16.34
C ALA A 72 -3.77 -10.71 -14.84
N VAL A 73 -4.22 -11.88 -14.37
CA VAL A 73 -4.06 -12.30 -12.96
C VAL A 73 -2.60 -12.44 -12.59
N LEU A 74 -1.79 -13.16 -13.39
CA LEU A 74 -0.37 -13.34 -13.11
C LEU A 74 0.39 -12.01 -13.15
N THR A 75 0.08 -11.13 -14.11
CA THR A 75 0.65 -9.78 -14.18
C THR A 75 0.32 -8.98 -12.93
N THR A 76 -0.93 -9.00 -12.48
CA THR A 76 -1.39 -8.31 -11.27
C THR A 76 -0.69 -8.82 -10.02
N VAL A 77 -0.62 -10.15 -9.84
CA VAL A 77 0.08 -10.76 -8.70
C VAL A 77 1.58 -10.43 -8.74
N SER A 78 2.17 -10.38 -9.94
CA SER A 78 3.59 -10.08 -10.11
C SER A 78 3.99 -8.66 -9.66
N VAL A 79 3.03 -7.72 -9.55
CA VAL A 79 3.26 -6.37 -9.00
C VAL A 79 3.82 -6.42 -7.59
N LEU A 80 3.49 -7.44 -6.80
CA LEU A 80 4.05 -7.65 -5.45
C LEU A 80 5.56 -7.88 -5.46
N GLY A 81 6.12 -8.37 -6.57
CA GLY A 81 7.56 -8.51 -6.77
C GLY A 81 8.26 -7.28 -7.33
N ALA A 82 7.55 -6.20 -7.65
CA ALA A 82 8.15 -5.00 -8.21
C ALA A 82 8.94 -4.20 -7.16
N ASP A 83 10.06 -3.59 -7.58
CA ASP A 83 10.91 -2.78 -6.69
C ASP A 83 10.19 -1.55 -6.14
N LEU A 84 9.30 -0.94 -6.94
CA LEU A 84 8.44 0.15 -6.49
C LEU A 84 7.53 -0.29 -5.33
N THR A 85 6.93 -1.48 -5.42
CA THR A 85 6.10 -2.04 -4.35
C THR A 85 6.91 -2.20 -3.07
N ALA A 86 8.11 -2.77 -3.17
CA ALA A 86 9.00 -2.94 -2.03
C ALA A 86 9.39 -1.59 -1.41
N ALA A 87 9.77 -0.60 -2.23
CA ALA A 87 10.14 0.73 -1.78
C ALA A 87 9.01 1.44 -1.02
N LEU A 88 7.78 1.35 -1.55
CA LEU A 88 6.60 1.95 -0.91
C LEU A 88 6.27 1.27 0.43
N VAL A 89 6.26 -0.07 0.47
CA VAL A 89 5.95 -0.84 1.69
C VAL A 89 7.02 -0.61 2.75
N LEU A 90 8.30 -0.77 2.41
CA LEU A 90 9.41 -0.65 3.36
C LEU A 90 9.64 0.81 3.78
N GLY A 91 9.47 1.78 2.87
CA GLY A 91 9.52 3.20 3.19
C GLY A 91 8.44 3.59 4.19
N THR A 92 7.20 3.15 3.96
CA THR A 92 6.08 3.36 4.88
C THR A 92 6.33 2.72 6.24
N LEU A 93 6.81 1.47 6.26
CA LEU A 93 7.17 0.78 7.49
C LEU A 93 8.28 1.51 8.25
N THR A 94 9.29 2.01 7.54
CA THR A 94 10.40 2.78 8.12
C THR A 94 9.88 4.05 8.80
N VAL A 95 9.09 4.86 8.10
CA VAL A 95 8.49 6.08 8.66
C VAL A 95 7.61 5.75 9.87
N ALA A 96 6.77 4.70 9.76
CA ALA A 96 5.95 4.24 10.87
C ALA A 96 6.78 3.86 12.11
N LEU A 97 7.90 3.16 11.93
CA LEU A 97 8.80 2.79 13.02
C LEU A 97 9.53 4.00 13.62
N LEU A 98 9.98 4.94 12.80
CA LEU A 98 10.62 6.18 13.24
C LEU A 98 9.66 7.04 14.08
N VAL A 99 8.41 7.18 13.62
CA VAL A 99 7.35 7.88 14.36
C VAL A 99 7.05 7.18 15.69
N ARG A 100 7.18 5.85 15.77
CA ARG A 100 7.08 5.10 17.02
C ARG A 100 8.34 5.12 17.89
N GLY A 101 9.38 5.87 17.50
CA GLY A 101 10.66 5.93 18.20
C GLY A 101 11.50 4.65 18.09
N ARG A 102 11.13 3.70 17.24
CA ARG A 102 11.80 2.41 17.05
C ARG A 102 12.93 2.52 16.03
N ARG A 103 13.89 3.42 16.29
CA ARG A 103 14.98 3.76 15.36
C ARG A 103 15.82 2.55 14.94
N ALA A 104 16.11 1.62 15.84
CA ALA A 104 16.86 0.40 15.52
C ALA A 104 16.13 -0.50 14.50
N LEU A 105 14.81 -0.67 14.64
CA LEU A 105 14.00 -1.42 13.67
C LEU A 105 13.88 -0.68 12.35
N ALA A 106 13.75 0.66 12.38
CA ALA A 106 13.74 1.47 11.16
C ALA A 106 15.07 1.34 10.40
N LEU A 107 16.20 1.40 11.10
CA LEU A 107 17.53 1.19 10.53
C LEU A 107 17.66 -0.22 9.93
N TYR A 108 17.17 -1.25 10.62
CA TYR A 108 17.11 -2.61 10.09
C TYR A 108 16.34 -2.67 8.77
N VAL A 109 15.12 -2.09 8.71
CA VAL A 109 14.30 -2.09 7.49
C VAL A 109 15.02 -1.39 6.33
N VAL A 110 15.66 -0.24 6.59
CA VAL A 110 16.40 0.51 5.57
C VAL A 110 17.60 -0.28 5.07
N VAL A 111 18.44 -0.80 5.97
CA VAL A 111 19.66 -1.54 5.60
C VAL A 111 19.33 -2.85 4.89
N ALA A 112 18.37 -3.62 5.43
CA ALA A 112 17.94 -4.87 4.82
C ALA A 112 17.24 -4.65 3.47
N GLY A 113 16.39 -3.62 3.35
CA GLY A 113 15.73 -3.27 2.10
C GLY A 113 16.71 -2.76 1.03
N ALA A 114 17.60 -1.84 1.39
CA ALA A 114 18.58 -1.27 0.47
C ALA A 114 19.57 -2.33 -0.03
N GLY A 115 20.11 -3.17 0.86
CA GLY A 115 21.00 -4.25 0.42
C GLY A 115 20.27 -5.28 -0.44
N GLY A 116 19.00 -5.59 -0.14
CA GLY A 116 18.17 -6.44 -1.00
C GLY A 116 18.03 -5.91 -2.42
N ALA A 117 17.78 -4.60 -2.56
CA ALA A 117 17.65 -3.93 -3.85
C ALA A 117 18.97 -3.93 -4.66
N VAL A 118 20.13 -3.98 -4.00
CA VAL A 118 21.44 -4.03 -4.65
C VAL A 118 21.82 -5.44 -5.12
N LEU A 119 21.35 -6.49 -4.43
CA LEU A 119 21.74 -7.87 -4.72
C LEU A 119 21.33 -8.33 -6.12
N ALA A 120 20.11 -8.04 -6.55
CA ALA A 120 19.62 -8.46 -7.87
C ALA A 120 20.46 -7.90 -9.03
N PRO A 121 20.69 -6.57 -9.16
CA PRO A 121 21.54 -6.04 -10.22
C PRO A 121 22.99 -6.50 -10.11
N ALA A 122 23.55 -6.64 -8.89
CA ALA A 122 24.92 -7.11 -8.70
C ALA A 122 25.12 -8.52 -9.25
N VAL A 123 24.27 -9.49 -8.88
CA VAL A 123 24.41 -10.87 -9.37
C VAL A 123 24.11 -10.98 -10.86
N LYS A 124 23.14 -10.19 -11.37
CA LYS A 124 22.84 -10.16 -12.81
C LYS A 124 24.01 -9.69 -13.66
N GLY A 125 24.77 -8.70 -13.17
CA GLY A 125 25.98 -8.19 -13.83
C GLY A 125 27.12 -9.21 -13.88
N LEU A 126 27.20 -10.10 -12.89
CA LEU A 126 28.21 -11.16 -12.84
C LEU A 126 27.85 -12.38 -13.70
N VAL A 127 26.57 -12.74 -13.76
CA VAL A 127 26.13 -14.01 -14.37
C VAL A 127 25.77 -13.88 -15.85
N GLY A 128 25.12 -12.80 -16.26
CA GLY A 128 24.81 -12.57 -17.69
C GLY A 128 23.90 -13.60 -18.37
N ARG A 129 23.10 -14.38 -17.63
CA ARG A 129 22.25 -15.44 -18.20
C ARG A 129 21.15 -14.86 -19.11
N LEU A 130 21.00 -15.45 -20.30
CA LEU A 130 19.93 -15.13 -21.26
C LEU A 130 18.55 -15.58 -20.76
N ARG A 131 17.51 -14.85 -21.15
CA ARG A 131 16.11 -15.12 -20.78
C ARG A 131 15.50 -16.28 -21.59
N PRO A 132 14.42 -16.90 -21.08
CA PRO A 132 13.66 -17.88 -21.84
C PRO A 132 13.16 -17.31 -23.18
N VAL A 133 13.30 -18.12 -24.23
CA VAL A 133 12.62 -17.89 -25.52
C VAL A 133 11.39 -18.76 -25.54
N VAL A 134 10.21 -18.13 -25.58
CA VAL A 134 8.89 -18.77 -25.61
C VAL A 134 8.16 -18.39 -26.88
N ASP A 135 7.23 -19.24 -27.32
CA ASP A 135 6.57 -19.11 -28.62
C ASP A 135 5.66 -17.88 -28.67
N VAL A 136 5.00 -17.55 -27.56
CA VAL A 136 4.14 -16.36 -27.44
C VAL A 136 4.59 -15.49 -26.25
N PRO A 137 5.39 -14.44 -26.51
CA PRO A 137 5.81 -13.49 -25.47
C PRO A 137 4.63 -12.67 -24.96
N VAL A 138 4.22 -12.90 -23.70
CA VAL A 138 3.12 -12.17 -23.04
C VAL A 138 3.61 -11.07 -22.07
N ALA A 139 4.91 -11.03 -21.79
CA ALA A 139 5.56 -10.00 -20.99
C ALA A 139 7.00 -9.80 -21.45
N VAL A 140 7.50 -8.57 -21.36
CA VAL A 140 8.90 -8.22 -21.71
C VAL A 140 9.60 -7.67 -20.48
N ALA A 141 10.84 -8.12 -20.26
CA ALA A 141 11.66 -7.63 -19.16
C ALA A 141 13.10 -7.41 -19.63
N PRO A 142 13.72 -6.25 -19.37
CA PRO A 142 15.07 -5.95 -19.80
C PRO A 142 16.14 -6.72 -18.99
N GLY A 143 17.34 -6.86 -19.56
CA GLY A 143 18.53 -7.42 -18.90
C GLY A 143 18.51 -8.94 -18.64
N SER A 144 19.47 -9.42 -17.84
CA SER A 144 19.72 -10.84 -17.56
C SER A 144 18.57 -11.54 -16.80
N SER A 145 18.47 -12.86 -16.96
CA SER A 145 17.43 -13.69 -16.32
C SER A 145 17.78 -14.10 -14.88
N PHE A 146 19.05 -14.43 -14.61
CA PHE A 146 19.49 -14.99 -13.33
C PHE A 146 20.12 -13.93 -12.42
N PRO A 147 19.72 -13.86 -11.13
CA PRO A 147 18.54 -14.47 -10.52
C PRO A 147 17.26 -13.68 -10.85
N SER A 148 16.10 -14.25 -10.57
CA SER A 148 14.82 -13.55 -10.68
C SER A 148 14.72 -12.39 -9.66
N GLY A 149 14.72 -11.16 -10.18
CA GLY A 149 14.61 -9.94 -9.37
C GLY A 149 13.28 -9.87 -8.61
N HIS A 150 12.14 -10.14 -9.26
CA HIS A 150 10.83 -10.12 -8.59
C HIS A 150 10.74 -11.12 -7.45
N THR A 151 11.36 -12.29 -7.64
CA THR A 151 11.38 -13.35 -6.64
C THR A 151 12.26 -12.97 -5.46
N LEU A 152 13.44 -12.39 -5.70
CA LEU A 152 14.29 -11.84 -4.65
C LEU A 152 13.57 -10.72 -3.88
N THR A 153 12.97 -9.78 -4.62
CA THR A 153 12.30 -8.59 -4.08
C THR A 153 11.16 -8.97 -3.14
N VAL A 154 10.22 -9.81 -3.61
CA VAL A 154 9.12 -10.28 -2.75
C VAL A 154 9.61 -11.04 -1.52
N THR A 155 10.67 -11.84 -1.66
CA THR A 155 11.21 -12.62 -0.55
C THR A 155 11.69 -11.69 0.56
N TYR A 156 12.53 -10.69 0.24
CA TYR A 156 13.08 -9.83 1.28
C TYR A 156 12.02 -8.91 1.88
N TRP A 157 11.16 -8.24 1.11
CA TRP A 157 10.28 -7.23 1.72
C TRP A 157 9.18 -7.88 2.56
N VAL A 158 8.61 -9.01 2.10
CA VAL A 158 7.63 -9.78 2.88
C VAL A 158 8.29 -10.30 4.16
N GLY A 159 9.50 -10.85 4.05
CA GLY A 159 10.25 -11.35 5.21
C GLY A 159 10.58 -10.25 6.23
N ILE A 160 10.99 -9.06 5.79
CA ILE A 160 11.23 -7.90 6.67
C ILE A 160 9.93 -7.51 7.40
N VAL A 161 8.81 -7.38 6.67
CA VAL A 161 7.52 -7.03 7.26
C VAL A 161 7.10 -8.07 8.30
N VAL A 162 7.21 -9.37 7.99
CA VAL A 162 6.90 -10.44 8.93
C VAL A 162 7.83 -10.36 10.15
N LEU A 163 9.14 -10.26 9.98
CA LEU A 163 10.08 -10.19 11.11
C LEU A 163 9.81 -9.02 12.05
N VAL A 164 9.43 -7.86 11.50
CA VAL A 164 9.09 -6.66 12.28
C VAL A 164 7.71 -6.77 12.93
N ALA A 165 6.71 -7.33 12.24
CA ALA A 165 5.33 -7.35 12.70
C ALA A 165 4.97 -8.57 13.57
N LEU A 166 5.63 -9.72 13.38
CA LEU A 166 5.34 -10.98 14.05
C LEU A 166 5.35 -10.91 15.60
N PRO A 167 6.23 -10.12 16.26
CA PRO A 167 6.17 -9.93 17.71
C PRO A 167 4.83 -9.35 18.19
N ALA A 168 4.15 -8.55 17.36
CA ALA A 168 2.84 -7.96 17.65
C ALA A 168 1.66 -8.89 17.30
N VAL A 169 1.90 -10.02 16.62
CA VAL A 169 0.87 -10.99 16.24
C VAL A 169 0.64 -11.99 17.39
N PRO A 170 -0.63 -12.28 17.76
CA PRO A 170 -0.93 -13.24 18.82
C PRO A 170 -0.41 -14.64 18.46
N PRO A 171 0.09 -15.44 19.43
CA PRO A 171 0.77 -16.71 19.15
C PRO A 171 -0.01 -17.67 18.24
N ARG A 172 -1.35 -17.72 18.41
CA ARG A 172 -2.25 -18.57 17.62
C ARG A 172 -2.29 -18.22 16.13
N ALA A 173 -2.09 -16.94 15.78
CA ALA A 173 -2.15 -16.46 14.40
C ALA A 173 -0.79 -16.44 13.70
N ARG A 174 0.33 -16.59 14.43
CA ARG A 174 1.68 -16.49 13.87
C ARG A 174 1.94 -17.47 12.73
N ARG A 175 1.50 -18.73 12.90
CA ARG A 175 1.65 -19.76 11.85
C ARG A 175 0.89 -19.40 10.58
N ALA A 176 -0.34 -18.87 10.72
CA ALA A 176 -1.15 -18.46 9.58
C ALA A 176 -0.51 -17.26 8.84
N VAL A 177 0.01 -16.27 9.57
CA VAL A 177 0.71 -15.12 8.97
C VAL A 177 1.96 -15.56 8.21
N VAL A 178 2.76 -16.46 8.78
CA VAL A 178 3.95 -17.00 8.10
C VAL A 178 3.55 -17.83 6.88
N ALA A 179 2.53 -18.68 6.98
CA ALA A 179 2.04 -19.47 5.85
C ALA A 179 1.52 -18.56 4.71
N ALA A 180 0.77 -17.52 5.02
CA ALA A 180 0.31 -16.54 4.04
C ALA A 180 1.47 -15.80 3.37
N ALA A 181 2.48 -15.39 4.15
CA ALA A 181 3.69 -14.76 3.61
C ALA A 181 4.45 -15.68 2.63
N VAL A 182 4.62 -16.96 3.01
CA VAL A 182 5.24 -17.97 2.13
C VAL A 182 4.41 -18.18 0.87
N ALA A 183 3.08 -18.26 0.99
CA ALA A 183 2.19 -18.40 -0.17
C ALA A 183 2.34 -17.23 -1.15
N VAL A 184 2.45 -15.99 -0.66
CA VAL A 184 2.71 -14.81 -1.51
C VAL A 184 4.05 -14.91 -2.23
N VAL A 185 5.13 -15.26 -1.52
CA VAL A 185 6.47 -15.40 -2.10
C VAL A 185 6.52 -16.49 -3.16
N VAL A 186 5.83 -17.61 -2.93
CA VAL A 186 5.72 -18.71 -3.89
C VAL A 186 4.89 -18.30 -5.11
N ALA A 187 3.71 -17.70 -4.90
CA ALA A 187 2.82 -17.27 -5.97
C ALA A 187 3.51 -16.29 -6.92
N VAL A 188 4.23 -15.29 -6.39
CA VAL A 188 4.98 -14.33 -7.21
C VAL A 188 6.07 -15.04 -8.02
N GLY A 189 6.80 -16.00 -7.44
CA GLY A 189 7.78 -16.79 -8.20
C GLY A 189 7.16 -17.56 -9.36
N LEU A 190 6.03 -18.22 -9.13
CA LEU A 190 5.30 -18.96 -10.16
C LEU A 190 4.80 -18.04 -11.30
N THR A 191 4.41 -16.80 -10.99
CA THR A 191 4.01 -15.84 -12.03
C THR A 191 5.15 -15.56 -13.02
N ARG A 192 6.41 -15.58 -12.59
CA ARG A 192 7.57 -15.30 -13.46
C ARG A 192 7.86 -16.42 -14.44
N ILE A 193 7.58 -17.67 -14.05
CA ILE A 193 7.65 -18.84 -14.92
C ILE A 193 6.47 -18.81 -15.90
N GLY A 194 5.24 -18.60 -15.40
CA GLY A 194 4.03 -18.54 -16.22
C GLY A 194 4.02 -17.43 -17.28
N LEU A 195 4.58 -16.26 -16.96
CA LEU A 195 4.74 -15.16 -17.90
C LEU A 195 5.91 -15.34 -18.88
N GLY A 196 6.67 -16.43 -18.78
CA GLY A 196 7.75 -16.77 -19.72
C GLY A 196 9.01 -15.90 -19.62
N VAL A 197 9.21 -15.20 -18.49
CA VAL A 197 10.27 -14.20 -18.34
C VAL A 197 11.48 -14.67 -17.53
N HIS A 198 11.34 -15.78 -16.79
CA HIS A 198 12.40 -16.41 -15.99
C HIS A 198 12.29 -17.93 -15.99
N TYR A 199 13.43 -18.61 -15.89
CA TYR A 199 13.49 -20.06 -15.70
C TYR A 199 13.17 -20.47 -14.26
N PRO A 200 12.71 -21.71 -14.01
CA PRO A 200 12.53 -22.25 -12.65
C PRO A 200 13.77 -22.09 -11.76
N THR A 201 14.96 -22.35 -12.30
CA THR A 201 16.24 -22.16 -11.57
C THR A 201 16.52 -20.69 -11.23
N ASP A 202 16.12 -19.72 -12.07
CA ASP A 202 16.25 -18.29 -11.77
C ASP A 202 15.37 -17.89 -10.57
N VAL A 203 14.16 -18.47 -10.49
CA VAL A 203 13.20 -18.26 -9.40
C VAL A 203 13.74 -18.88 -8.11
N LEU A 204 14.20 -20.13 -8.16
CA LEU A 204 14.78 -20.80 -7.00
C LEU A 204 16.00 -20.02 -6.45
N ALA A 205 16.89 -19.57 -7.32
CA ALA A 205 18.04 -18.75 -6.93
C ALA A 205 17.59 -17.41 -6.30
N GLY A 206 16.53 -16.78 -6.82
CA GLY A 206 15.94 -15.59 -6.24
C GLY A 206 15.42 -15.79 -4.81
N TRP A 207 14.69 -16.89 -4.56
CA TRP A 207 14.21 -17.25 -3.21
C TRP A 207 15.37 -17.51 -2.25
N LEU A 208 16.37 -18.29 -2.67
CA LEU A 208 17.52 -18.64 -1.84
C LEU A 208 18.37 -17.42 -1.50
N LEU A 209 18.66 -16.56 -2.48
CA LEU A 209 19.43 -15.34 -2.26
C LEU A 209 18.68 -14.37 -1.34
N GLY A 210 17.37 -14.18 -1.56
CA GLY A 210 16.53 -13.36 -0.69
C GLY A 210 16.46 -13.89 0.74
N ALA A 211 16.26 -15.19 0.92
CA ALA A 211 16.22 -15.83 2.25
C ALA A 211 17.57 -15.76 2.97
N THR A 212 18.67 -15.95 2.24
CA THR A 212 20.03 -15.84 2.79
C THR A 212 20.31 -14.42 3.26
N TRP A 213 19.96 -13.41 2.44
CA TRP A 213 20.09 -12.00 2.80
C TRP A 213 19.24 -11.61 4.01
N LEU A 214 18.01 -12.11 4.09
CA LEU A 214 17.15 -11.92 5.26
C LEU A 214 17.73 -12.53 6.52
N ALA A 215 18.22 -13.78 6.45
CA ALA A 215 18.83 -14.44 7.60
C ALA A 215 20.08 -13.68 8.07
N LEU A 216 20.93 -13.27 7.12
CA LEU A 216 22.11 -12.43 7.33
C LEU A 216 21.79 -11.16 8.11
N THR A 217 20.88 -10.35 7.57
CA THR A 217 20.53 -9.06 8.14
C THR A 217 19.79 -9.23 9.47
N ALA A 218 18.91 -10.23 9.60
CA ALA A 218 18.20 -10.49 10.85
C ALA A 218 19.16 -10.90 11.98
N VAL A 219 20.18 -11.71 11.72
CA VAL A 219 21.18 -12.09 12.75
C VAL A 219 22.08 -10.91 13.08
N ALA A 220 22.56 -10.17 12.07
CA ALA A 220 23.40 -8.99 12.28
C ALA A 220 22.72 -7.95 13.20
N PHE A 221 21.40 -7.75 13.04
CA PHE A 221 20.63 -6.80 13.85
C PHE A 221 20.10 -7.38 15.18
N ARG A 222 20.12 -8.70 15.39
CA ARG A 222 19.83 -9.31 16.70
C ARG A 222 20.94 -9.07 17.73
N GLY A 223 22.19 -8.87 17.29
CA GLY A 223 23.35 -8.61 18.13
C GLY A 223 23.58 -7.14 18.51
N ALA A 224 22.77 -6.21 17.98
CA ALA A 224 22.89 -4.80 18.35
C ALA A 224 22.36 -4.60 19.79
N PRO A 225 23.14 -4.00 20.71
CA PRO A 225 22.68 -3.74 22.07
C PRO A 225 21.38 -2.95 22.00
N ALA A 226 20.32 -3.51 22.59
CA ALA A 226 19.03 -2.87 22.70
C ALA A 226 19.23 -1.58 23.51
N THR A 227 19.40 -0.45 22.84
CA THR A 227 19.36 0.86 23.50
C THR A 227 17.99 0.99 24.14
N GLY A 228 18.01 1.02 25.48
CA GLY A 228 16.88 0.83 26.37
C GLY A 228 15.64 1.61 25.95
N ALA A 229 14.59 0.84 25.63
CA ALA A 229 13.21 1.32 25.63
C ALA A 229 12.29 0.17 26.11
N GLY A 230 12.78 -0.57 27.10
CA GLY A 230 11.94 -1.36 27.99
C GLY A 230 11.37 -0.41 29.03
N LEU A 231 10.07 -0.47 29.28
CA LEU A 231 9.46 0.24 30.39
C LEU A 231 10.15 -0.20 31.69
N ASP A 232 10.48 0.77 32.52
CA ASP A 232 11.03 0.57 33.85
C ASP A 232 10.15 -0.45 34.60
N PRO A 233 10.70 -1.50 35.24
CA PRO A 233 9.91 -2.51 35.97
C PRO A 233 8.97 -1.91 37.03
N GLY A 234 9.26 -0.69 37.50
CA GLY A 234 8.39 0.07 38.41
C GLY A 234 7.11 0.61 37.77
N ALA A 235 7.06 0.80 36.44
CA ALA A 235 5.90 1.34 35.74
C ALA A 235 4.72 0.33 35.64
N ALA A 236 4.95 -0.94 35.98
CA ALA A 236 3.89 -1.95 36.09
C ALA A 236 2.91 -1.66 37.24
N ALA A 237 3.39 -1.02 38.32
CA ALA A 237 2.56 -0.61 39.44
C ALA A 237 1.66 0.60 39.10
N ASP A 238 2.04 1.38 38.09
CA ASP A 238 1.29 2.55 37.60
C ASP A 238 0.27 2.21 36.50
N LEU A 239 0.20 0.94 36.08
CA LEU A 239 -0.79 0.47 35.09
C LEU A 239 -2.17 0.40 35.74
N ARG A 240 -2.95 1.47 35.59
CA ARG A 240 -4.38 1.44 35.92
C ARG A 240 -5.14 0.70 34.81
N PRO A 241 -6.06 -0.22 35.14
CA PRO A 241 -7.00 -0.77 34.18
C PRO A 241 -7.70 0.38 33.47
N ALA A 242 -7.75 0.33 32.13
CA ALA A 242 -8.53 1.30 31.38
C ALA A 242 -9.98 1.27 31.90
N PRO A 243 -10.61 2.43 32.15
CA PRO A 243 -11.99 2.47 32.63
C PRO A 243 -12.87 1.62 31.72
N ALA A 244 -13.73 0.80 32.33
CA ALA A 244 -14.66 -0.05 31.61
C ALA A 244 -15.38 0.79 30.56
N HIS A 245 -15.12 0.48 29.29
CA HIS A 245 -15.83 1.13 28.21
C HIS A 245 -17.30 0.75 28.39
N GLY A 246 -18.18 1.74 28.43
CA GLY A 246 -19.63 1.51 28.45
C GLY A 246 -20.03 0.55 27.32
N PRO A 247 -21.23 -0.05 27.40
CA PRO A 247 -21.69 -1.02 26.42
C PRO A 247 -21.44 -0.49 25.00
N PRO A 248 -20.84 -1.30 24.11
CA PRO A 248 -20.50 -0.83 22.77
C PRO A 248 -21.76 -0.26 22.14
N GLU A 249 -21.70 0.97 21.64
CA GLU A 249 -22.74 1.46 20.73
C GLU A 249 -22.98 0.37 19.68
N HIS A 250 -24.24 -0.03 19.49
CA HIS A 250 -24.60 -1.12 18.59
C HIS A 250 -23.88 -0.90 17.26
N ARG A 251 -22.91 -1.77 16.92
CA ARG A 251 -22.03 -1.60 15.73
C ARG A 251 -22.84 -1.41 14.45
N TRP A 252 -24.04 -2.01 14.43
CA TRP A 252 -25.05 -1.88 13.40
C TRP A 252 -25.64 -0.46 13.27
N GLY A 253 -25.77 0.29 14.36
CA GLY A 253 -26.27 1.68 14.34
C GLY A 253 -25.29 2.65 13.67
N LEU A 254 -23.99 2.46 13.83
CA LEU A 254 -22.98 3.25 13.13
C LEU A 254 -22.96 2.94 11.63
N ALA A 255 -22.96 1.64 11.28
CA ALA A 255 -23.04 1.19 9.89
C ALA A 255 -24.33 1.66 9.20
N ALA A 256 -25.48 1.59 9.88
CA ALA A 256 -26.76 2.06 9.35
C ALA A 256 -26.75 3.58 9.08
N ARG A 257 -26.18 4.40 9.97
CA ARG A 257 -26.06 5.85 9.75
C ARG A 257 -25.22 6.17 8.51
N LEU A 258 -24.07 5.53 8.38
CA LEU A 258 -23.19 5.71 7.21
C LEU A 258 -23.87 5.22 5.93
N LEU A 259 -24.59 4.10 5.99
CA LEU A 259 -25.37 3.60 4.87
C LEU A 259 -26.46 4.58 4.44
N VAL A 260 -27.22 5.14 5.39
CA VAL A 260 -28.24 6.16 5.11
C VAL A 260 -27.62 7.37 4.43
N VAL A 261 -26.50 7.90 4.94
CA VAL A 261 -25.78 9.01 4.30
C VAL A 261 -25.34 8.63 2.89
N ALA A 262 -24.77 7.44 2.69
CA ALA A 262 -24.34 6.98 1.37
C ALA A 262 -25.51 6.88 0.38
N VAL A 263 -26.65 6.33 0.79
CA VAL A 263 -27.86 6.24 -0.03
C VAL A 263 -28.40 7.62 -0.38
N LEU A 264 -28.44 8.55 0.58
CA LEU A 264 -28.88 9.92 0.34
C LEU A 264 -27.95 10.65 -0.65
N LEU A 265 -26.64 10.51 -0.48
CA LEU A 265 -25.66 11.11 -1.39
C LEU A 265 -25.77 10.54 -2.80
N VAL A 266 -25.91 9.21 -2.93
CA VAL A 266 -26.17 8.57 -4.22
C VAL A 266 -27.47 9.11 -4.83
N GLY A 267 -28.55 9.20 -4.07
CA GLY A 267 -29.83 9.75 -4.55
C GLY A 267 -29.73 11.18 -5.06
N VAL A 268 -29.06 12.06 -4.29
CA VAL A 268 -28.81 13.46 -4.71
C VAL A 268 -27.96 13.50 -5.98
N LEU A 269 -26.89 12.70 -6.06
CA LEU A 269 -26.00 12.66 -7.22
C LEU A 269 -26.67 12.07 -8.45
N LEU A 270 -27.56 11.09 -8.31
CA LEU A 270 -28.39 10.59 -9.42
C LEU A 270 -29.35 11.69 -9.90
N GLY A 271 -29.96 12.44 -8.98
CA GLY A 271 -30.83 13.57 -9.33
C GLY A 271 -30.09 14.69 -10.05
N VAL A 272 -28.93 15.11 -9.54
CA VAL A 272 -28.07 16.12 -10.19
C VAL A 272 -27.53 15.59 -11.51
N GLY A 273 -27.07 14.34 -11.56
CA GLY A 273 -26.57 13.70 -12.76
C GLY A 273 -27.64 13.64 -13.86
N HIS A 274 -28.88 13.27 -13.51
CA HIS A 274 -30.01 13.34 -14.42
C HIS A 274 -30.27 14.78 -14.87
N LEU A 275 -30.35 15.73 -13.94
CA LEU A 275 -30.55 17.15 -14.26
C LEU A 275 -29.51 17.66 -15.26
N VAL A 276 -28.22 17.37 -15.06
CA VAL A 276 -27.17 17.87 -15.95
C VAL A 276 -27.10 17.11 -17.28
N THR A 277 -27.49 15.83 -17.29
CA THR A 277 -27.40 14.98 -18.50
C THR A 277 -28.61 15.15 -19.42
N THR A 278 -29.83 15.20 -18.87
CA THR A 278 -31.08 15.17 -19.66
C THR A 278 -31.77 16.52 -19.67
N VAL A 279 -31.91 17.17 -18.51
CA VAL A 279 -32.72 18.39 -18.36
C VAL A 279 -31.95 19.65 -18.78
N ALA A 280 -30.66 19.71 -18.46
CA ALA A 280 -29.80 20.84 -18.80
C ALA A 280 -29.31 20.77 -20.26
N ALA A 281 -29.58 19.70 -21.00
CA ALA A 281 -29.21 19.57 -22.40
C ALA A 281 -29.84 20.72 -23.21
N GLY A 282 -29.00 21.51 -23.90
CA GLY A 282 -29.45 22.68 -24.66
C GLY A 282 -29.73 23.94 -23.83
N THR A 283 -29.46 23.92 -22.52
CA THR A 283 -29.60 25.10 -21.65
C THR A 283 -28.30 25.94 -21.61
N PRO A 284 -28.37 27.22 -21.17
CA PRO A 284 -27.16 28.04 -20.95
C PRO A 284 -26.16 27.42 -19.99
N VAL A 285 -26.61 26.58 -19.04
CA VAL A 285 -25.73 25.88 -18.09
C VAL A 285 -24.88 24.83 -18.82
N ALA A 286 -25.48 24.02 -19.69
CA ALA A 286 -24.72 23.05 -20.49
C ALA A 286 -23.79 23.75 -21.49
N ALA A 287 -24.23 24.88 -22.06
CA ALA A 287 -23.39 25.70 -22.93
C ALA A 287 -22.18 26.29 -22.18
N ALA A 288 -22.37 26.76 -20.94
CA ALA A 288 -21.29 27.26 -20.10
C ALA A 288 -20.30 26.15 -19.70
N ASP A 289 -20.80 24.95 -19.38
CA ASP A 289 -19.98 23.79 -18.99
C ASP A 289 -19.09 23.34 -20.16
N LEU A 290 -19.66 23.23 -21.36
CA LEU A 290 -18.92 22.90 -22.58
C LEU A 290 -17.97 24.05 -23.00
N GLY A 291 -18.46 25.29 -22.96
CA GLY A 291 -17.70 26.48 -23.33
C GLY A 291 -16.45 26.67 -22.45
N LEU A 292 -16.55 26.34 -21.16
CA LEU A 292 -15.39 26.34 -20.28
C LEU A 292 -14.37 25.28 -20.69
N VAL A 293 -14.78 24.04 -20.95
CA VAL A 293 -13.85 22.97 -21.36
C VAL A 293 -13.19 23.31 -22.70
N GLN A 294 -13.94 23.88 -23.65
CA GLN A 294 -13.41 24.37 -24.92
C GLN A 294 -12.41 25.51 -24.71
N ALA A 295 -12.72 26.48 -23.85
CA ALA A 295 -11.81 27.58 -23.51
C ALA A 295 -10.53 27.08 -22.82
N VAL A 296 -10.61 26.05 -21.97
CA VAL A 296 -9.41 25.44 -21.38
C VAL A 296 -8.61 24.66 -22.42
N ALA A 297 -9.27 24.02 -23.39
CA ALA A 297 -8.60 23.30 -24.46
C ALA A 297 -7.77 24.23 -25.38
N THR A 298 -8.12 25.52 -25.50
CA THR A 298 -7.29 26.48 -26.26
C THR A 298 -5.99 26.86 -25.54
N LEU A 299 -5.87 26.57 -24.24
CA LEU A 299 -4.65 26.79 -23.45
C LEU A 299 -3.63 25.64 -23.62
N ARG A 300 -3.86 24.72 -24.56
CA ARG A 300 -3.03 23.53 -24.74
C ARG A 300 -1.65 23.86 -25.28
N THR A 301 -0.63 23.37 -24.58
CA THR A 301 0.78 23.52 -24.97
C THR A 301 1.55 22.27 -24.55
N PRO A 302 2.65 21.90 -25.24
CA PRO A 302 3.43 20.70 -24.88
C PRO A 302 3.88 20.67 -23.42
N VAL A 303 4.18 21.83 -22.82
CA VAL A 303 4.59 21.95 -21.42
C VAL A 303 3.42 21.64 -20.47
N LEU A 304 2.26 22.27 -20.70
CA LEU A 304 1.09 22.04 -19.86
C LEU A 304 0.49 20.63 -20.07
N ASP A 305 0.63 20.05 -21.26
CA ASP A 305 0.28 18.65 -21.53
C ASP A 305 1.16 17.70 -20.69
N ALA A 306 2.47 17.94 -20.65
CA ALA A 306 3.43 17.16 -19.87
C ALA A 306 3.22 17.31 -18.35
N VAL A 307 2.81 18.48 -17.86
CA VAL A 307 2.53 18.72 -16.43
C VAL A 307 1.16 18.21 -16.02
N SER A 308 0.15 18.29 -16.89
CA SER A 308 -1.22 17.85 -16.59
C SER A 308 -1.34 16.33 -16.44
N ALA A 309 -0.49 15.55 -17.11
CA ALA A 309 -0.49 14.09 -17.03
C ALA A 309 -0.18 13.58 -15.59
N PRO A 310 0.99 13.89 -14.97
CA PRO A 310 1.27 13.48 -13.60
C PRO A 310 0.32 14.12 -12.58
N ALA A 311 -0.20 15.32 -12.85
CA ALA A 311 -1.22 15.94 -12.01
C ALA A 311 -2.53 15.14 -11.99
N ALA A 312 -2.97 14.61 -13.14
CA ALA A 312 -4.15 13.75 -13.22
C ALA A 312 -3.93 12.41 -12.51
N GLU A 313 -2.72 11.85 -12.56
CA GLU A 313 -2.34 10.60 -11.88
C GLU A 313 -2.51 10.66 -10.35
N LEU A 314 -2.44 11.84 -9.73
CA LEU A 314 -2.64 11.99 -8.27
C LEU A 314 -4.05 11.59 -7.80
N GLY A 315 -5.03 11.53 -8.72
CA GLY A 315 -6.38 11.02 -8.48
C GLY A 315 -6.63 9.62 -9.06
N ASN A 316 -5.62 8.97 -9.64
CA ASN A 316 -5.75 7.63 -10.21
C ASN A 316 -6.01 6.60 -9.09
N THR A 317 -6.84 5.60 -9.36
CA THR A 317 -7.25 4.55 -8.42
C THR A 317 -6.05 3.88 -7.74
N LEU A 318 -5.00 3.53 -8.50
CA LEU A 318 -3.82 2.88 -7.92
C LEU A 318 -3.10 3.81 -6.94
N VAL A 319 -2.87 5.06 -7.33
CA VAL A 319 -2.21 6.08 -6.48
C VAL A 319 -3.04 6.32 -5.22
N VAL A 320 -4.36 6.43 -5.35
CA VAL A 320 -5.26 6.67 -4.23
C VAL A 320 -5.31 5.48 -3.27
N VAL A 321 -5.43 4.25 -3.77
CA VAL A 321 -5.48 3.04 -2.92
C VAL A 321 -4.16 2.83 -2.18
N VAL A 322 -3.03 2.96 -2.89
CA VAL A 322 -1.70 2.87 -2.28
C VAL A 322 -1.52 4.00 -1.26
N GLY A 323 -1.83 5.24 -1.64
CA GLY A 323 -1.75 6.40 -0.75
C GLY A 323 -2.60 6.26 0.50
N ALA A 324 -3.82 5.71 0.38
CA ALA A 324 -4.71 5.43 1.49
C ALA A 324 -4.13 4.38 2.44
N ALA A 325 -3.57 3.29 1.92
CA ALA A 325 -2.91 2.27 2.71
C ALA A 325 -1.71 2.84 3.48
N VAL A 326 -0.86 3.64 2.81
CA VAL A 326 0.27 4.33 3.43
C VAL A 326 -0.21 5.27 4.53
N ALA A 327 -1.17 6.15 4.23
CA ALA A 327 -1.69 7.11 5.19
C ALA A 327 -2.36 6.44 6.40
N ALA A 328 -3.10 5.35 6.20
CA ALA A 328 -3.70 4.57 7.28
C ALA A 328 -2.62 3.96 8.20
N VAL A 329 -1.57 3.36 7.64
CA VAL A 329 -0.45 2.80 8.41
C VAL A 329 0.24 3.90 9.22
N LEU A 330 0.53 5.05 8.59
CA LEU A 330 1.16 6.19 9.25
C LEU A 330 0.27 6.77 10.36
N ALA A 331 -1.04 6.87 10.14
CA ALA A 331 -1.98 7.36 11.14
C ALA A 331 -2.04 6.43 12.37
N VAL A 332 -2.07 5.11 12.17
CA VAL A 332 -2.00 4.13 13.28
C VAL A 332 -0.64 4.16 13.98
N ALA A 333 0.43 4.39 13.23
CA ALA A 333 1.77 4.52 13.78
C ALA A 333 1.90 5.75 14.68
N ALA A 334 1.49 6.92 14.18
CA ALA A 334 1.58 8.22 14.84
C ALA A 334 0.60 8.38 16.00
N LEU A 335 -0.66 8.03 15.78
CA LEU A 335 -1.74 8.34 16.72
C LEU A 335 -2.02 7.20 17.69
N ARG A 336 -1.42 6.02 17.47
CA ARG A 336 -1.63 4.79 18.26
C ARG A 336 -3.12 4.41 18.39
N ARG A 337 -3.94 4.79 17.42
CA ARG A 337 -5.39 4.56 17.35
C ARG A 337 -5.75 4.02 15.98
N TRP A 338 -6.68 3.06 15.92
CA TRP A 338 -7.13 2.44 14.67
C TRP A 338 -8.21 3.26 13.94
N ARG A 339 -8.97 4.10 14.67
CA ARG A 339 -10.07 4.91 14.12
C ARG A 339 -9.65 5.81 12.94
N PRO A 340 -8.51 6.53 12.98
CA PRO A 340 -8.06 7.33 11.84
C PRO A 340 -7.76 6.52 10.56
N ALA A 341 -7.21 5.31 10.70
CA ALA A 341 -7.02 4.42 9.56
C ALA A 341 -8.36 3.95 8.97
N VAL A 342 -9.32 3.61 9.84
CA VAL A 342 -10.66 3.24 9.38
C VAL A 342 -11.34 4.39 8.67
N LEU A 343 -11.17 5.64 9.14
CA LEU A 343 -11.68 6.82 8.45
C LEU A 343 -11.13 6.90 7.02
N ILE A 344 -9.81 6.81 6.83
CA ILE A 344 -9.18 6.90 5.50
C ILE A 344 -9.64 5.74 4.58
N VAL A 345 -9.63 4.51 5.09
CA VAL A 345 -10.01 3.32 4.30
C VAL A 345 -11.48 3.37 3.90
N VAL A 346 -12.38 3.70 4.84
CA VAL A 346 -13.82 3.78 4.57
C VAL A 346 -14.15 5.03 3.73
N ALA A 347 -13.39 6.11 3.84
CA ALA A 347 -13.53 7.28 2.98
C ALA A 347 -13.33 6.90 1.51
N VAL A 348 -12.19 6.27 1.19
CA VAL A 348 -11.85 5.86 -0.18
C VAL A 348 -12.77 4.75 -0.68
N ALA A 349 -13.00 3.70 0.13
CA ALA A 349 -13.87 2.59 -0.30
C ALA A 349 -15.33 3.04 -0.51
N GLY A 350 -15.85 3.89 0.39
CA GLY A 350 -17.20 4.42 0.30
C GLY A 350 -17.37 5.36 -0.89
N GLU A 351 -16.40 6.26 -1.11
CA GLU A 351 -16.37 7.11 -2.31
C GLU A 351 -16.41 6.27 -3.58
N THR A 352 -15.51 5.28 -3.70
CA THR A 352 -15.41 4.46 -4.92
C THR A 352 -16.70 3.68 -5.17
N LEU A 353 -17.32 3.12 -4.13
CA LEU A 353 -18.60 2.41 -4.26
C LEU A 353 -19.72 3.35 -4.73
N MET A 354 -19.88 4.50 -4.09
CA MET A 354 -20.93 5.47 -4.45
C MET A 354 -20.70 6.05 -5.85
N PHE A 355 -19.46 6.39 -6.18
CA PHE A 355 -19.05 6.82 -7.52
C PHE A 355 -19.45 5.78 -8.57
N MET A 356 -19.09 4.50 -8.38
CA MET A 356 -19.40 3.44 -9.34
C MET A 356 -20.91 3.27 -9.54
N VAL A 357 -21.70 3.33 -8.47
CA VAL A 357 -23.17 3.27 -8.57
C VAL A 357 -23.69 4.44 -9.40
N VAL A 358 -23.33 5.68 -9.05
CA VAL A 358 -23.81 6.87 -9.78
C VAL A 358 -23.35 6.84 -11.24
N ALA A 359 -22.07 6.55 -11.49
CA ALA A 359 -21.50 6.52 -12.84
C ALA A 359 -22.11 5.43 -13.72
N SER A 360 -22.54 4.30 -13.14
CA SER A 360 -23.21 3.22 -13.90
C SER A 360 -24.61 3.58 -14.36
N VAL A 361 -25.27 4.55 -13.72
CA VAL A 361 -26.66 4.93 -13.99
C VAL A 361 -26.77 6.24 -14.77
N THR A 362 -25.91 7.24 -14.50
CA THR A 362 -26.05 8.58 -15.12
C THR A 362 -25.75 8.58 -16.61
N GLY A 363 -24.79 7.77 -17.06
CA GLY A 363 -24.48 7.62 -18.49
C GLY A 363 -24.08 8.92 -19.21
N ARG A 364 -23.56 9.93 -18.48
CA ARG A 364 -23.23 11.23 -19.04
C ARG A 364 -22.05 11.12 -20.01
N THR A 365 -22.20 11.75 -21.18
CA THR A 365 -21.16 11.81 -22.20
C THR A 365 -20.03 12.76 -21.80
N ARG A 366 -18.81 12.37 -22.16
CA ARG A 366 -17.60 13.18 -21.98
C ARG A 366 -17.68 14.47 -22.83
N PRO A 367 -16.95 15.54 -22.47
CA PRO A 367 -16.91 16.76 -23.27
C PRO A 367 -16.46 16.50 -24.71
N ALA A 368 -17.10 17.15 -25.69
CA ALA A 368 -16.79 17.01 -27.12
C ALA A 368 -15.56 17.85 -27.51
N VAL A 369 -14.40 17.50 -26.96
CA VAL A 369 -13.08 18.07 -27.29
C VAL A 369 -12.07 16.94 -27.45
N ASP A 370 -10.98 17.18 -28.17
CA ASP A 370 -9.90 16.19 -28.27
C ASP A 370 -9.40 15.81 -26.87
N HIS A 371 -9.30 14.52 -26.59
CA HIS A 371 -8.83 14.00 -25.31
C HIS A 371 -7.34 13.73 -25.36
N LEU A 372 -6.60 14.20 -24.36
CA LEU A 372 -5.16 13.94 -24.23
C LEU A 372 -4.84 12.55 -23.66
N ASP A 373 -5.84 11.86 -23.12
CA ASP A 373 -5.72 10.50 -22.59
C ASP A 373 -6.09 9.49 -23.68
N ALA A 374 -5.14 8.63 -24.06
CA ALA A 374 -5.32 7.67 -25.15
C ALA A 374 -6.46 6.66 -24.92
N GLN A 375 -6.78 6.36 -23.65
CA GLN A 375 -7.85 5.45 -23.25
C GLN A 375 -8.51 5.97 -21.98
N LEU A 376 -9.62 6.70 -22.13
CA LEU A 376 -10.49 7.03 -21.01
C LEU A 376 -11.24 5.77 -20.55
N PRO A 377 -11.44 5.55 -19.23
CA PRO A 377 -12.24 4.45 -18.75
C PRO A 377 -13.65 4.46 -19.37
N PRO A 378 -14.27 3.29 -19.64
CA PRO A 378 -15.60 3.18 -20.25
C PRO A 378 -16.73 3.49 -19.24
N THR A 379 -16.53 4.52 -18.43
CA THR A 379 -17.45 4.98 -17.38
C THR A 379 -17.98 6.38 -17.72
N SER A 380 -19.17 6.69 -17.17
CA SER A 380 -19.81 8.02 -17.26
C SER A 380 -18.85 9.15 -16.88
N SER A 381 -19.05 10.33 -17.47
CA SER A 381 -18.29 11.53 -17.08
C SER A 381 -18.69 12.03 -15.68
N PHE A 382 -19.93 11.81 -15.24
CA PHE A 382 -20.46 12.32 -13.97
C PHE A 382 -20.63 11.23 -12.90
N PRO A 383 -20.15 11.46 -11.66
CA PRO A 383 -19.21 12.50 -11.25
C PRO A 383 -17.76 12.11 -11.65
N SER A 384 -16.81 13.03 -11.49
CA SER A 384 -15.39 12.76 -11.76
C SER A 384 -14.73 11.86 -10.71
N GLY A 385 -14.55 10.57 -11.02
CA GLY A 385 -13.91 9.61 -10.13
C GLY A 385 -12.50 10.00 -9.66
N HIS A 386 -11.67 10.60 -10.53
CA HIS A 386 -10.32 11.04 -10.12
C HIS A 386 -10.38 12.18 -9.08
N THR A 387 -11.30 13.13 -9.28
CA THR A 387 -11.51 14.23 -8.35
C THR A 387 -12.10 13.72 -7.04
N ALA A 388 -13.12 12.85 -7.11
CA ALA A 388 -13.77 12.27 -5.94
C ALA A 388 -12.78 11.46 -5.09
N ALA A 389 -11.97 10.62 -5.73
CA ALA A 389 -10.93 9.83 -5.07
C ALA A 389 -9.82 10.71 -4.45
N ALA A 390 -9.40 11.78 -5.14
CA ALA A 390 -8.47 12.76 -4.57
C ALA A 390 -9.05 13.45 -3.33
N VAL A 391 -10.30 13.92 -3.39
CA VAL A 391 -10.98 14.51 -2.22
C VAL A 391 -11.03 13.51 -1.07
N ALA A 392 -11.33 12.22 -1.35
CA ALA A 392 -11.45 11.19 -0.32
C ALA A 392 -10.13 10.93 0.41
N LEU A 393 -9.03 10.77 -0.34
CA LEU A 393 -7.71 10.52 0.23
C LEU A 393 -7.15 11.76 0.92
N TYR A 394 -6.95 12.85 0.18
CA TYR A 394 -6.26 14.03 0.70
C TYR A 394 -7.12 14.76 1.73
N GLY A 395 -8.44 14.81 1.53
CA GLY A 395 -9.39 15.32 2.52
C GLY A 395 -9.46 14.43 3.77
N GLY A 396 -9.44 13.10 3.61
CA GLY A 396 -9.36 12.16 4.73
C GLY A 396 -8.10 12.36 5.58
N ILE A 397 -6.94 12.54 4.94
CA ILE A 397 -5.68 12.88 5.62
C ILE A 397 -5.81 14.21 6.38
N ALA A 398 -6.37 15.24 5.74
CA ALA A 398 -6.58 16.55 6.36
C ALA A 398 -7.50 16.48 7.59
N VAL A 399 -8.60 15.73 7.52
CA VAL A 399 -9.52 15.48 8.65
C VAL A 399 -8.78 14.78 9.81
N VAL A 400 -8.00 13.74 9.52
CA VAL A 400 -7.21 13.04 10.53
C VAL A 400 -6.22 13.99 11.21
N VAL A 401 -5.51 14.81 10.44
CA VAL A 401 -4.53 15.77 10.97
C VAL A 401 -5.20 16.88 11.80
N LEU A 402 -6.34 17.38 11.35
CA LEU A 402 -7.16 18.37 12.10
C LEU A 402 -7.59 17.84 13.47
N GLY A 403 -8.02 16.58 13.55
CA GLY A 403 -8.40 15.93 14.80
C GLY A 403 -7.22 15.52 15.67
N ALA A 404 -6.04 15.30 15.08
CA ALA A 404 -4.86 14.81 15.77
C ALA A 404 -4.02 15.90 16.46
N THR A 405 -3.98 17.13 15.93
CA THR A 405 -3.09 18.18 16.43
C THR A 405 -3.70 19.58 16.39
N ARG A 406 -3.23 20.45 17.28
CA ARG A 406 -3.51 21.90 17.27
C ARG A 406 -2.32 22.74 16.77
N ALA A 407 -1.22 22.11 16.40
CA ALA A 407 -0.05 22.79 15.91
C ALA A 407 -0.34 23.52 14.58
N TRP A 408 0.36 24.63 14.35
CA TRP A 408 0.16 25.50 13.18
C TRP A 408 0.35 24.77 11.84
N TRP A 409 1.25 23.77 11.79
CA TRP A 409 1.54 22.99 10.57
C TRP A 409 0.35 22.20 10.03
N ARG A 410 -0.71 21.98 10.83
CA ARG A 410 -1.94 21.35 10.33
C ARG A 410 -2.55 22.14 9.17
N TRP A 411 -2.41 23.47 9.19
CA TRP A 411 -2.89 24.34 8.12
C TRP A 411 -2.08 24.18 6.82
N ILE A 412 -0.77 23.89 6.92
CA ILE A 412 0.04 23.52 5.75
C ILE A 412 -0.52 22.25 5.12
N VAL A 413 -0.77 21.21 5.91
CA VAL A 413 -1.30 19.93 5.39
C VAL A 413 -2.64 20.12 4.70
N ILE A 414 -3.53 20.91 5.28
CA ILE A 414 -4.84 21.23 4.68
C ILE A 414 -4.67 22.01 3.40
N ALA A 415 -3.79 23.02 3.37
CA ALA A 415 -3.51 23.81 2.18
C ALA A 415 -2.95 22.92 1.05
N VAL A 416 -1.99 22.05 1.35
CA VAL A 416 -1.43 21.09 0.39
C VAL A 416 -2.51 20.13 -0.12
N ALA A 417 -3.34 19.55 0.77
CA ALA A 417 -4.44 18.68 0.37
C ALA A 417 -5.43 19.39 -0.57
N ALA A 418 -5.80 20.63 -0.25
CA ALA A 418 -6.67 21.44 -1.09
C ALA A 418 -6.05 21.76 -2.45
N VAL A 419 -4.76 22.14 -2.47
CA VAL A 419 -4.02 22.40 -3.72
C VAL A 419 -3.98 21.14 -4.59
N VAL A 420 -3.69 19.97 -4.03
CA VAL A 420 -3.67 18.71 -4.80
C VAL A 420 -5.04 18.41 -5.41
N VAL A 421 -6.14 18.58 -4.66
CA VAL A 421 -7.49 18.39 -5.18
C VAL A 421 -7.78 19.35 -6.34
N VAL A 422 -7.42 20.62 -6.20
CA VAL A 422 -7.61 21.63 -7.25
C VAL A 422 -6.77 21.30 -8.48
N VAL A 423 -5.51 20.87 -8.30
CA VAL A 423 -4.60 20.48 -9.39
C VAL A 423 -5.15 19.27 -10.14
N VAL A 424 -5.65 18.24 -9.44
CA VAL A 424 -6.29 17.07 -10.07
C VAL A 424 -7.52 17.51 -10.87
N ALA A 425 -8.41 18.30 -10.28
CA ALA A 425 -9.61 18.79 -10.93
C ALA A 425 -9.28 19.61 -12.21
N ALA A 426 -8.33 20.55 -12.10
CA ALA A 426 -7.87 21.36 -13.23
C ALA A 426 -7.26 20.49 -14.33
N ALA A 427 -6.44 19.50 -13.97
CA ALA A 427 -5.88 18.55 -14.93
C ALA A 427 -6.97 17.74 -15.66
N ARG A 428 -8.03 17.30 -14.97
CA ARG A 428 -9.14 16.56 -15.60
C ARG A 428 -9.96 17.44 -16.57
N LEU A 429 -10.16 18.72 -16.24
CA LEU A 429 -10.79 19.69 -17.15
C LEU A 429 -9.90 19.96 -18.37
N TYR A 430 -8.61 20.23 -18.13
CA TYR A 430 -7.63 20.56 -19.17
C TYR A 430 -7.44 19.45 -20.21
N ARG A 431 -7.35 18.20 -19.74
CA ARG A 431 -7.22 17.02 -20.58
C ARG A 431 -8.53 16.63 -21.29
N GLY A 432 -9.59 17.42 -21.09
CA GLY A 432 -10.90 17.25 -21.73
C GLY A 432 -11.69 16.07 -21.19
N ALA A 433 -11.31 15.50 -20.04
CA ALA A 433 -11.89 14.26 -19.57
C ALA A 433 -13.23 14.43 -18.84
N HIS A 434 -13.49 15.62 -18.29
CA HIS A 434 -14.66 15.89 -17.46
C HIS A 434 -15.13 17.33 -17.65
N HIS A 435 -16.42 17.56 -17.45
CA HIS A 435 -17.04 18.88 -17.35
C HIS A 435 -16.83 19.48 -15.94
N LEU A 436 -17.03 20.79 -15.76
CA LEU A 436 -16.89 21.42 -14.44
C LEU A 436 -17.96 20.90 -13.47
N SER A 437 -19.18 20.69 -13.94
CA SER A 437 -20.22 20.10 -13.11
C SER A 437 -19.90 18.65 -12.66
N ASP A 438 -19.11 17.88 -13.42
CA ASP A 438 -18.62 16.55 -12.98
C ASP A 438 -17.67 16.67 -11.77
N VAL A 439 -16.80 17.68 -11.80
CA VAL A 439 -15.88 18.01 -10.69
C VAL A 439 -16.67 18.48 -9.47
N LEU A 440 -17.64 19.37 -9.65
CA LEU A 440 -18.50 19.84 -8.56
C LEU A 440 -19.35 18.71 -7.95
N GLY A 441 -19.87 17.80 -8.79
CA GLY A 441 -20.55 16.59 -8.33
C GLY A 441 -19.65 15.72 -7.44
N SER A 442 -18.36 15.64 -7.77
CA SER A 442 -17.37 14.90 -6.97
C SER A 442 -17.16 15.52 -5.59
N VAL A 443 -17.11 16.85 -5.51
CA VAL A 443 -17.02 17.57 -4.23
C VAL A 443 -18.29 17.38 -3.41
N LEU A 444 -19.47 17.46 -4.05
CA LEU A 444 -20.78 17.23 -3.44
C LEU A 444 -20.93 15.80 -2.89
N LEU A 445 -20.32 14.81 -3.55
CA LEU A 445 -20.26 13.45 -3.06
C LEU A 445 -19.33 13.34 -1.84
N THR A 446 -18.06 13.73 -2.00
CA THR A 446 -17.01 13.28 -1.09
C THR A 446 -16.85 14.15 0.16
N VAL A 447 -17.11 15.45 0.09
CA VAL A 447 -16.98 16.34 1.27
C VAL A 447 -18.03 16.00 2.35
N PRO A 448 -19.34 15.87 2.03
CA PRO A 448 -20.33 15.44 3.01
C PRO A 448 -20.08 14.02 3.54
N TRP A 449 -19.57 13.13 2.69
CA TRP A 449 -19.18 11.77 3.10
C TRP A 449 -18.07 11.79 4.17
N LEU A 450 -17.00 12.55 3.94
CA LEU A 450 -15.92 12.73 4.91
C LEU A 450 -16.41 13.37 6.22
N TRP A 451 -17.30 14.35 6.12
CA TRP A 451 -17.91 14.97 7.30
C TRP A 451 -18.73 13.96 8.12
N ALA A 452 -19.55 13.13 7.45
CA ALA A 452 -20.32 12.09 8.13
C ALA A 452 -19.42 11.02 8.77
N LEU A 453 -18.33 10.63 8.11
CA LEU A 453 -17.33 9.72 8.66
C LEU A 453 -16.65 10.30 9.90
N ASP A 454 -16.20 11.55 9.87
CA ASP A 454 -15.62 12.20 11.04
C ASP A 454 -16.63 12.25 12.20
N ARG A 455 -17.86 12.70 11.97
CA ARG A 455 -18.87 12.81 13.04
C ARG A 455 -19.27 11.47 13.64
N THR A 456 -19.29 10.41 12.84
CA THR A 456 -19.63 9.06 13.32
C THR A 456 -18.46 8.38 14.03
N LEU A 457 -17.23 8.54 13.52
CA LEU A 457 -16.04 7.88 14.09
C LEU A 457 -15.42 8.66 15.27
N SER A 458 -15.62 9.97 15.34
CA SER A 458 -15.10 10.86 16.39
C SER A 458 -16.07 11.05 17.57
N ALA A 459 -17.32 10.55 17.50
CA ALA A 459 -18.28 10.66 18.60
C ALA A 459 -17.75 9.97 19.89
N PRO A 460 -17.80 10.65 21.07
CA PRO A 460 -17.56 10.01 22.36
C PRO A 460 -18.67 8.98 22.61
N ALA A 461 -18.30 7.79 23.10
CA ALA A 461 -19.29 6.85 23.63
C ALA A 461 -20.10 7.57 24.70
N ARG A 462 -21.42 7.68 24.52
CA ARG A 462 -22.29 8.36 25.49
C ARG A 462 -22.09 7.69 26.86
N ALA A 463 -21.81 8.49 27.88
CA ALA A 463 -21.75 7.98 29.25
C ALA A 463 -23.13 7.42 29.63
N PRO A 464 -23.21 6.27 30.31
CA PRO A 464 -24.49 5.74 30.78
C PRO A 464 -25.17 6.77 31.69
N SER A 465 -26.48 6.94 31.50
CA SER A 465 -27.33 7.78 32.35
C SER A 465 -27.16 7.36 33.82
N PRO A 466 -27.03 8.30 34.78
CA PRO A 466 -27.06 7.93 36.19
C PRO A 466 -28.37 7.21 36.51
N PRO A 467 -28.36 6.16 37.35
CA PRO A 467 -29.59 5.47 37.74
C PRO A 467 -30.57 6.46 38.38
N PRO A 468 -31.89 6.28 38.18
CA PRO A 468 -32.89 7.13 38.80
C PRO A 468 -32.68 7.12 40.32
N ARG A 469 -32.62 8.31 40.92
CA ARG A 469 -32.61 8.44 42.38
C ARG A 469 -33.92 7.85 42.88
N SER A 470 -33.85 6.74 43.62
CA SER A 470 -34.97 6.24 44.40
C SER A 470 -35.34 7.33 45.41
N GLY A 471 -36.50 7.94 45.22
CA GLY A 471 -37.14 8.82 46.20
C GLY A 471 -37.78 8.04 47.32
#